data_AF-A0A3B8NBQ3-F1
#
_entry.id   AF-A0A3B8NBQ3-F1
#
_cell.length_a   1.000
_cell.length_b   1.000
_cell.length_c   1.000
_cell.angle_alpha   90.00
_cell.angle_beta   90.00
_cell.angle_gamma   90.00
#
_symmetry.space_group_name_H-M   'P 1'
#
loop_
_entity.id
_entity.type
_entity.pdbx_description
1 polymer ?
#
loop_
_entity_poly.entity_id
_entity_poly.type
_entity_poly.pdbx_seq_one_letter_code
_entity_poly.pdbx_strand_id
1 'polypeptide(L)' 'MRLDSFLKKNRIIKRRTVAKEAIEKSYVRRNGQPAKPGTKLNPGDKVEVRFANRTTTLLVKEDFSAELISENPEDHHS' A
#
# COMPACT_ATOMS: atom_id res chain seq x y z
N MET A 1 -13.44 -2.30 1.01
CA MET A 1 -12.67 -2.82 -0.14
C MET A 1 -11.59 -3.79 0.34
N ARG A 2 -11.08 -4.74 -0.45
CA ARG A 2 -9.90 -5.54 -0.02
C ARG A 2 -8.59 -4.86 -0.42
N LEU A 3 -7.51 -5.13 0.31
CA LEU A 3 -6.17 -4.62 -0.01
C LEU A 3 -5.75 -4.97 -1.45
N ASP A 4 -5.96 -6.22 -1.88
CA ASP A 4 -5.69 -6.67 -3.25
C ASP A 4 -6.50 -5.88 -4.31
N SER A 5 -7.76 -5.61 -3.99
CA SER A 5 -8.70 -4.95 -4.89
C SER A 5 -8.40 -3.45 -4.99
N PHE A 6 -7.91 -2.84 -3.91
CA PHE A 6 -7.43 -1.47 -3.87
C PHE A 6 -6.22 -1.27 -4.78
N LEU A 7 -5.23 -2.16 -4.69
CA LEU A 7 -4.03 -2.13 -5.53
C LEU A 7 -4.39 -2.26 -7.02
N LYS A 8 -5.36 -3.12 -7.36
CA LYS A 8 -5.86 -3.28 -8.73
C LYS A 8 -6.64 -2.04 -9.21
N LYS A 9 -7.60 -1.53 -8.41
CA LYS A 9 -8.48 -0.39 -8.77
C LYS A 9 -7.63 0.86 -9.05
N ASN A 10 -6.69 1.16 -8.16
CA ASN A 10 -5.80 2.32 -8.27
C ASN A 10 -4.64 2.10 -9.26
N ARG A 11 -4.61 0.96 -9.97
CA ARG A 11 -3.55 0.58 -10.91
C ARG A 11 -2.13 0.61 -10.31
N ILE A 12 -2.00 0.56 -8.99
CA ILE A 12 -0.71 0.53 -8.28
C ILE A 12 0.02 -0.76 -8.64
N ILE A 13 -0.70 -1.89 -8.61
CA ILE A 13 -0.16 -3.19 -9.02
C ILE A 13 -1.15 -3.86 -10.00
N LYS A 14 -0.79 -3.89 -11.28
CA LYS A 14 -1.60 -4.54 -12.33
C LYS A 14 -1.58 -6.07 -12.28
N ARG A 15 -0.55 -6.69 -11.67
CA ARG A 15 -0.37 -8.16 -11.60
C ARG A 15 -0.75 -8.72 -10.23
N ARG A 16 -1.67 -9.70 -10.19
CA ARG A 16 -2.10 -10.36 -8.94
C ARG A 16 -0.95 -10.96 -8.13
N THR A 17 0.05 -11.54 -8.79
CA THR A 17 1.20 -12.18 -8.14
C THR A 17 2.04 -11.17 -7.38
N VAL A 18 2.37 -10.04 -8.02
CA VAL A 18 3.15 -8.96 -7.42
C VAL A 18 2.41 -8.32 -6.25
N ALA A 19 1.08 -8.22 -6.31
CA ALA A 19 0.30 -7.68 -5.19
C ALA A 19 0.38 -8.58 -3.97
N LYS A 20 0.25 -9.90 -4.15
CA LYS A 20 0.44 -10.86 -3.06
C LYS A 20 1.85 -10.80 -2.49
N GLU A 21 2.87 -10.89 -3.35
CA GLU A 21 4.27 -10.83 -2.92
C GLU A 21 4.60 -9.53 -2.19
N ALA A 22 4.09 -8.39 -2.65
CA ALA A 22 4.29 -7.10 -1.99
C ALA A 22 3.71 -7.09 -0.58
N ILE A 23 2.54 -7.69 -0.41
CA ILE A 23 1.85 -7.79 0.88
C ILE A 23 2.56 -8.80 1.79
N GLU A 24 2.95 -9.97 1.27
CA GLU A 24 3.66 -11.02 2.02
C GLU A 24 5.06 -10.59 2.46
N LYS A 25 5.80 -9.87 1.60
CA LYS A 25 7.09 -9.29 1.94
C LYS A 25 7.00 -8.03 2.82
N SER A 26 5.80 -7.70 3.32
CA SER A 26 5.56 -6.51 4.16
C SER A 26 5.95 -5.18 3.51
N TYR A 27 5.99 -5.13 2.17
CA TYR A 27 6.14 -3.87 1.42
C TYR A 27 4.88 -3.02 1.51
N VAL A 28 3.71 -3.63 1.70
CA VAL A 28 2.46 -2.92 1.91
C VAL A 28 2.04 -3.01 3.37
N ARG A 29 1.90 -1.87 4.03
CA ARG A 29 1.43 -1.79 5.42
C ARG A 29 0.15 -0.98 5.48
N ARG A 30 -0.81 -1.47 6.26
CA ARG A 30 -2.04 -0.76 6.56
C ARG A 30 -1.91 -0.16 7.95
N ASN A 31 -2.04 1.15 8.05
CA ASN A 31 -2.00 1.90 9.31
C ASN A 31 -0.72 1.60 10.14
N GLY A 32 0.41 1.44 9.44
CA GLY A 32 1.70 1.07 10.04
C GLY A 32 1.88 -0.42 10.35
N GLN A 33 0.89 -1.27 10.10
CA GLN A 33 0.95 -2.71 10.38
C GLN A 33 0.90 -3.56 9.10
N PRO A 34 1.69 -4.65 9.00
CA PRO A 34 1.60 -5.57 7.87
C PRO A 34 0.22 -6.22 7.86
N ALA A 35 -0.45 -6.16 6.71
CA ALA A 35 -1.80 -6.70 6.54
C ALA A 35 -1.77 -7.91 5.62
N LYS A 36 -2.78 -8.78 5.70
CA LYS A 36 -2.95 -9.89 4.75
C LYS A 36 -3.65 -9.39 3.48
N PRO A 37 -3.47 -10.05 2.33
CA PRO A 37 -4.15 -9.64 1.08
C PRO A 37 -5.68 -9.64 1.20
N GLY A 38 -6.23 -10.52 2.05
CA GLY A 38 -7.67 -10.57 2.35
C GLY A 38 -8.18 -9.49 3.31
N THR A 39 -7.33 -8.61 3.83
CA THR A 39 -7.71 -7.55 4.77
C THR A 39 -8.66 -6.56 4.12
N LYS A 40 -9.73 -6.20 4.84
CA LYS A 40 -10.66 -5.14 4.45
C LYS A 40 -10.05 -3.77 4.77
N LEU A 41 -9.94 -2.92 3.74
CA LEU A 41 -9.68 -1.49 3.82
C LEU A 41 -10.99 -0.71 3.90
N ASN A 42 -10.97 0.34 4.71
CA ASN A 42 -12.00 1.35 4.86
C ASN A 42 -11.47 2.71 4.38
N PRO A 43 -12.35 3.64 3.98
CA PRO A 43 -11.94 5.01 3.75
C PRO A 43 -11.38 5.63 5.03
N GLY A 44 -10.30 6.41 4.90
CA GLY A 44 -9.49 6.93 6.01
C GLY A 44 -8.32 6.03 6.42
N ASP A 45 -8.23 4.79 5.91
CA ASP A 45 -7.05 3.95 6.14
C ASP A 45 -5.79 4.53 5.49
N LYS A 46 -4.65 4.41 6.17
CA LYS A 46 -3.34 4.73 5.61
C LYS A 46 -2.73 3.45 5.02
N VAL A 47 -2.29 3.51 3.77
CA VAL A 47 -1.58 2.43 3.08
C VAL A 47 -0.18 2.92 2.77
N GLU A 48 0.79 2.37 3.48
CA GLU A 48 2.20 2.60 3.22
C GLU A 48 2.70 1.55 2.24
N VAL A 49 3.36 2.02 1.18
CA VAL A 49 3.94 1.20 0.12
C VAL A 49 5.43 1.47 0.09
N ARG A 50 6.22 0.50 0.52
CA ARG A 50 7.67 0.48 0.36
C ARG A 50 8.03 0.07 -1.05
N PHE A 51 8.67 0.98 -1.76
CA PHE A 51 9.39 0.73 -2.99
C PHE A 51 10.87 0.54 -2.67
N ALA A 52 11.61 -0.10 -3.56
CA ALA A 52 13.03 -0.41 -3.35
C ALA A 52 13.92 0.81 -3.00
N ASN A 53 13.52 2.02 -3.35
CA ASN A 53 14.28 3.25 -3.12
C ASN A 53 13.57 4.26 -2.20
N ARG A 54 12.28 4.05 -1.89
CA ARG A 54 11.48 5.01 -1.11
C ARG A 54 10.25 4.37 -0.51
N THR A 55 9.83 4.89 0.64
CA THR A 55 8.55 4.58 1.25
C THR A 55 7.53 5.64 0.90
N THR A 56 6.40 5.24 0.33
CA THR A 56 5.31 6.15 -0.04
C THR A 56 4.08 5.83 0.79
N THR A 57 3.56 6.83 1.49
CA THR A 57 2.34 6.72 2.30
C THR A 57 1.17 7.32 1.56
N LEU A 58 0.16 6.48 1.34
CA LEU A 58 -1.09 6.81 0.66
C LEU A 58 -2.24 6.80 1.67
N LEU A 59 -3.23 7.67 1.50
CA LEU A 59 -4.48 7.69 2.24
C LEU A 59 -5.61 7.18 1.34
N VAL A 60 -6.44 6.29 1.88
CA VAL A 60 -7.65 5.81 1.20
C VAL A 60 -8.75 6.87 1.35
N LYS A 61 -9.22 7.46 0.26
CA LYS A 61 -10.35 8.40 0.27
C LYS A 61 -11.69 7.66 0.28
N GLU A 62 -12.80 8.40 0.41
CA GLU A 62 -14.16 7.85 0.40
C GLU A 62 -14.50 7.06 -0.87
N ASP A 63 -13.98 7.47 -2.04
CA ASP A 63 -14.11 6.70 -3.30
C ASP A 63 -13.16 5.47 -3.36
N PHE A 64 -12.41 5.18 -2.30
CA PHE A 64 -11.31 4.22 -2.32
C PHE A 64 -10.21 4.57 -3.35
N SER A 65 -10.04 5.85 -3.65
CA SER A 65 -8.88 6.37 -4.38
C SER A 65 -7.67 6.49 -3.45
N ALA A 66 -6.47 6.30 -3.99
CA ALA A 66 -5.21 6.48 -3.28
C ALA A 66 -4.73 7.93 -3.41
N GLU A 67 -4.57 8.61 -2.28
CA GLU A 67 -4.03 9.98 -2.23
C GLU A 67 -2.65 9.97 -1.56
N LEU A 68 -1.64 10.52 -2.22
CA LEU A 68 -0.30 10.66 -1.64
C LEU A 68 -0.33 11.69 -0.50
N ILE A 69 0.04 11.26 0.71
CA ILE A 69 0.15 12.17 1.86
C ILE A 69 1.58 12.43 2.30
N SER A 70 2.50 11.48 2.08
CA SER A 70 3.91 11.64 2.40
C SER A 70 4.75 10.65 1.60
N GLU A 71 5.93 11.08 1.15
CA GLU A 71 6.96 10.16 0.64
C GLU A 71 8.26 10.39 1.41
N ASN A 72 8.87 9.30 1.87
CA ASN A 72 10.18 9.32 2.50
C ASN A 72 11.13 8.53 1.60
N PRO A 73 12.23 9.12 1.12
CA PRO A 73 13.31 8.32 0.56
C PRO A 73 13.80 7.34 1.63
N GLU A 74 14.04 6.08 1.27
CA GLU A 74 14.70 5.14 2.18
C GLU A 74 16.17 5.59 2.25
N ASP A 75 16.45 6.50 3.18
CA ASP A 75 17.80 6.90 3.54
C ASP A 75 18.44 5.71 4.24
N HIS A 76 19.00 4.81 3.45
CA HIS A 76 19.99 3.86 3.90
C HIS A 76 21.27 4.66 4.18
N HIS A 77 21.26 5.48 5.23
CA HIS A 77 22.49 5.99 5.82
C HIS A 77 23.14 4.80 6.52
N SER A 78 24.11 4.19 5.85
CA SER A 78 25.11 3.34 6.49
C SER A 78 26.49 3.78 6.07
#